data_AF-A0A7Y4C8D1-F1
#
_entry.id   AF-A0A7Y4C8D1-F1
#
_cell.length_a   1.000
_cell.length_b   1.000
_cell.length_c   1.000
_cell.angle_alpha   90.00
_cell.angle_beta   90.00
_cell.angle_gamma   90.00
#
_symmetry.space_group_name_H-M   'P 1'
#
loop_
_entity.id
_entity.type
_entity.pdbx_description
1 polymer ?
#
loop_
_entity_poly.entity_id
_entity_poly.type
_entity_poly.pdbx_seq_one_letter_code
_entity_poly.pdbx_strand_id
1 'polypeptide(L)'
;MPCSNRFQIEQNLFSKDQQTLVHAVRHFEDLVYQNEINQLLSKHPGKFKYVPIVSRETIDGMLSGRIPQLLNNRELEKAACLQLNKDQSFIYLCGNPDMVKSTSTTLNQLGFQKHRRSKTGHFSSENYWERKA
;
A
#
# COMPACT_ATOMS: atom_id res chain seq x y z
N MET A 1 17.81 -30.04 -0.44
CA MET A 1 17.86 -29.05 -1.54
C MET A 1 16.86 -27.95 -1.23
N PRO A 2 17.27 -26.78 -0.72
CA PRO A 2 16.34 -25.66 -0.55
C PRO A 2 16.03 -25.07 -1.94
N CYS A 3 14.76 -24.80 -2.23
CA CYS A 3 14.29 -24.14 -3.44
C CYS A 3 15.03 -22.81 -3.66
N SER A 4 15.94 -22.78 -4.63
CA SER A 4 16.74 -21.63 -5.06
C SER A 4 15.91 -20.46 -5.63
N ASN A 5 14.61 -20.67 -5.93
CA ASN A 5 13.75 -19.63 -6.51
C ASN A 5 13.30 -18.54 -5.54
N ARG A 6 13.28 -18.77 -4.22
CA ARG A 6 12.74 -17.78 -3.26
C ARG A 6 13.65 -16.56 -3.12
N PHE A 7 14.97 -16.78 -3.06
CA PHE A 7 15.95 -15.70 -3.00
C PHE A 7 16.01 -14.87 -4.29
N GLN A 8 15.78 -15.49 -5.45
CA GLN A 8 15.80 -14.79 -6.75
C GLN A 8 14.57 -13.92 -6.99
N ILE A 9 13.40 -14.26 -6.42
CA ILE A 9 12.20 -13.42 -6.48
C ILE A 9 12.36 -12.18 -5.59
N GLU A 10 12.88 -12.34 -4.37
CA GLU A 10 13.10 -11.23 -3.42
C GLU A 10 14.12 -10.21 -3.96
N GLN A 11 15.18 -10.66 -4.64
CA GLN A 11 16.18 -9.74 -5.21
C GLN A 11 15.68 -8.97 -6.45
N ASN A 12 14.77 -9.55 -7.24
CA ASN A 12 14.26 -8.90 -8.45
C ASN A 12 13.15 -7.88 -8.18
N LEU A 13 12.36 -8.05 -7.12
CA LEU A 13 11.22 -7.17 -6.84
C LEU A 13 11.67 -5.72 -6.53
N PHE A 14 12.80 -5.55 -5.85
CA PHE A 14 13.37 -4.24 -5.47
C PHE A 14 14.49 -3.78 -6.40
N SER A 15 14.60 -4.36 -7.60
CA SER A 15 15.79 -4.16 -8.44
C SER A 15 15.88 -2.77 -9.10
N LYS A 16 14.75 -2.08 -9.34
CA LYS A 16 14.75 -0.75 -9.99
C LYS A 16 13.87 0.33 -9.36
N ASP A 17 12.74 -0.01 -8.76
CA ASP A 17 11.75 1.00 -8.31
C ASP A 17 11.60 1.06 -6.79
N GLN A 18 11.29 2.25 -6.26
CA GLN A 18 10.98 2.43 -4.83
C GLN A 18 9.59 1.86 -4.54
N GLN A 19 9.51 0.95 -3.58
CA GLN A 19 8.26 0.32 -3.15
C GLN A 19 7.80 0.88 -1.81
N THR A 20 6.51 1.18 -1.69
CA THR A 20 5.91 1.66 -0.42
C THR A 20 4.77 0.73 -0.03
N LEU A 21 4.89 0.10 1.13
CA LEU A 21 3.83 -0.70 1.73
C LEU A 21 3.05 0.16 2.73
N VAL A 22 1.76 0.33 2.45
CA VAL A 22 0.80 0.95 3.37
C VAL A 22 -0.02 -0.15 4.03
N HIS A 23 0.07 -0.27 5.35
CA HIS A 23 -0.65 -1.31 6.10
C HIS A 23 -1.58 -0.65 7.12
N ALA A 24 -2.88 -0.65 6.81
CA ALA A 24 -3.90 -0.02 7.64
C ALA A 24 -4.71 -1.05 8.42
N VAL A 25 -4.75 -0.90 9.75
CA VAL A 25 -5.43 -1.79 10.68
C VAL A 25 -6.33 -1.01 11.65
N ARG A 26 -7.00 -1.70 12.57
CA ARG A 26 -7.86 -1.04 13.57
C ARG A 26 -7.04 -0.52 14.73
N HIS A 27 -6.22 -1.40 15.29
CA HIS A 27 -5.39 -1.16 16.48
C HIS A 27 -3.92 -1.52 16.22
N PHE A 28 -3.00 -0.99 17.02
CA PHE A 28 -1.56 -1.25 16.93
C PHE A 28 -1.24 -2.73 16.98
N GLU A 29 -1.92 -3.45 17.86
CA GLU A 29 -1.75 -4.89 18.07
C GLU A 29 -2.09 -5.72 16.81
N ASP A 30 -2.91 -5.18 15.90
CA ASP A 30 -3.24 -5.84 14.63
C ASP A 30 -2.08 -5.75 13.62
N LEU A 31 -1.03 -4.96 13.89
CA LEU A 31 0.19 -4.91 13.07
C LEU A 31 1.07 -6.13 13.36
N VAL A 32 0.57 -7.31 12.99
CA VAL A 32 1.16 -8.61 13.34
C VAL A 32 2.45 -8.95 12.58
N TYR A 33 2.72 -8.30 11.44
CA TYR A 33 3.88 -8.57 10.57
C TYR A 33 5.06 -7.60 10.78
N GLN A 34 5.11 -6.89 11.91
CA GLN A 34 6.15 -5.88 12.15
C GLN A 34 7.57 -6.46 12.04
N ASN A 35 7.80 -7.66 12.56
CA ASN A 35 9.13 -8.27 12.54
C ASN A 35 9.60 -8.56 11.09
N GLU A 36 8.75 -9.20 10.29
CA GLU A 36 9.03 -9.54 8.90
C GLU A 36 9.24 -8.27 8.04
N ILE A 37 8.40 -7.26 8.25
CA ILE A 37 8.51 -5.97 7.56
C ILE A 37 9.82 -5.26 7.94
N ASN A 38 10.20 -5.27 9.22
CA ASN A 38 11.46 -4.69 9.69
C ASN A 38 12.69 -5.40 9.10
N GLN A 39 12.61 -6.73 8.92
CA GLN A 39 13.65 -7.48 8.22
C GLN A 39 13.74 -7.09 6.74
N LEU A 40 12.61 -6.88 6.07
CA LEU A 40 12.58 -6.40 4.68
C LEU A 40 13.15 -4.98 4.54
N LEU A 41 12.80 -4.07 5.45
CA LEU A 41 13.35 -2.71 5.50
C LEU A 41 14.88 -2.75 5.65
N SER A 42 15.39 -3.61 6.55
CA SER A 42 16.83 -3.76 6.78
C SER A 42 17.56 -4.36 5.58
N LYS A 43 16.93 -5.26 4.83
CA LYS A 43 17.49 -5.89 3.62
C LYS A 43 17.48 -4.95 2.40
N HIS A 44 16.57 -3.98 2.36
CA HIS A 44 16.35 -3.10 1.20
C HIS A 44 16.36 -1.61 1.56
N PRO A 45 17.45 -1.09 2.16
CA PRO A 45 17.51 0.29 2.61
C PRO A 45 17.33 1.27 1.43
N GLY A 46 16.50 2.28 1.63
CA GLY A 46 16.19 3.30 0.62
C GLY A 46 15.29 2.84 -0.53
N LYS A 47 15.03 1.54 -0.68
CA LYS A 47 14.17 1.00 -1.75
C LYS A 47 12.79 0.56 -1.28
N PHE A 48 12.66 0.18 0.00
CA PHE A 48 11.39 -0.18 0.60
C PHE A 48 11.03 0.81 1.71
N LYS A 49 9.80 1.31 1.68
CA LYS A 49 9.21 2.15 2.72
C LYS A 49 7.99 1.48 3.31
N TYR A 50 7.81 1.64 4.62
CA TYR A 50 6.66 1.12 5.34
C TYR A 50 5.91 2.25 6.02
N VAL A 51 4.59 2.31 5.80
CA VAL A 51 3.70 3.30 6.41
C VAL A 51 2.56 2.54 7.12
N PRO A 52 2.70 2.27 8.43
CA PRO A 52 1.62 1.72 9.21
C PRO A 52 0.56 2.78 9.51
N ILE A 53 -0.70 2.38 9.51
CA ILE A 53 -1.86 3.23 9.84
C ILE A 53 -2.74 2.49 10.83
N VAL A 54 -3.14 3.17 11.91
CA VAL A 54 -4.16 2.68 12.85
C VAL A 54 -5.41 3.53 12.71
N SER A 55 -6.60 2.93 12.73
CA SER A 55 -7.85 3.66 12.41
C SER A 55 -8.74 3.95 13.61
N ARG A 56 -8.47 3.36 14.78
CA ARG A 56 -9.30 3.50 15.99
C ARG A 56 -8.54 3.99 17.22
N GLU A 57 -7.30 4.39 17.06
CA GLU A 57 -6.48 4.98 18.12
C GLU A 57 -5.47 5.97 17.53
N THR A 58 -4.77 6.68 18.41
CA THR A 58 -3.71 7.62 18.06
C THR A 58 -2.43 7.17 18.74
N ILE A 59 -1.37 7.04 17.96
CA ILE A 59 -0.05 6.60 18.44
C ILE A 59 0.96 7.60 17.92
N ASP A 60 1.83 8.08 18.80
CA ASP A 60 2.84 9.06 18.45
C ASP A 60 3.73 8.54 17.32
N GLY A 61 3.90 9.37 16.29
CA GLY A 61 4.72 9.02 15.11
C GLY A 61 4.02 8.13 14.07
N MET A 62 2.73 7.81 14.23
CA MET A 62 1.97 7.02 13.27
C MET A 62 0.77 7.79 12.70
N LEU A 63 0.37 7.42 11.49
CA LEU A 63 -0.86 7.95 10.90
C LEU A 63 -2.09 7.33 11.58
N SER A 64 -3.05 8.19 11.91
CA SER A 64 -4.37 7.77 12.40
C SER A 64 -5.46 8.05 11.37
N GLY A 65 -6.28 7.04 11.06
CA GLY A 65 -7.42 7.17 10.15
C GLY A 65 -7.53 6.08 9.09
N ARG A 66 -8.18 6.39 7.97
CA ARG A 66 -8.39 5.44 6.86
C ARG A 66 -7.72 5.91 5.57
N ILE A 67 -7.25 4.95 4.77
CA ILE A 67 -6.50 5.21 3.52
C ILE A 67 -7.18 6.24 2.58
N PRO A 68 -8.50 6.17 2.27
CA PRO A 68 -9.13 7.15 1.38
C PRO A 68 -9.02 8.59 1.90
N GLN A 69 -9.21 8.79 3.20
CA GLN A 69 -9.12 10.11 3.84
C GLN A 69 -7.68 10.63 3.79
N LEU A 70 -6.72 9.77 4.15
CA LEU A 70 -5.28 10.09 4.19
C LEU A 70 -4.69 10.35 2.79
N LEU A 71 -5.27 9.74 1.75
CA LEU A 71 -4.95 10.09 0.36
C LEU A 71 -5.51 11.45 -0.02
N ASN A 72 -6.78 11.71 0.30
CA ASN A 72 -7.45 12.95 -0.10
C ASN A 72 -6.82 14.20 0.54
N ASN A 73 -6.40 14.11 1.80
CA ASN A 73 -5.74 15.20 2.53
C ASN A 73 -4.21 15.24 2.33
N ARG A 74 -3.65 14.36 1.48
CA ARG A 74 -2.21 14.24 1.18
C ARG A 74 -1.33 13.82 2.36
N GLU A 75 -1.88 13.39 3.49
CA GLU A 75 -1.09 12.93 4.64
C GLU A 75 -0.36 11.61 4.35
N LEU A 76 -0.97 10.72 3.57
CA LEU A 76 -0.34 9.46 3.19
C LEU A 76 0.93 9.69 2.34
N GLU A 77 0.86 10.60 1.38
CA GLU A 77 2.02 10.99 0.55
C GLU A 77 3.13 11.64 1.38
N LYS A 78 2.76 12.51 2.32
CA LYS A 78 3.71 13.12 3.26
C LYS A 78 4.41 12.07 4.12
N ALA A 79 3.66 11.16 4.75
CA ALA A 79 4.23 10.10 5.58
C ALA A 79 5.11 9.13 4.78
N ALA A 80 4.72 8.82 3.53
CA ALA A 80 5.51 8.01 2.62
C ALA A 80 6.72 8.76 2.03
N CYS A 81 6.82 10.08 2.25
CA CYS A 81 7.81 10.97 1.63
C CYS A 81 7.91 10.72 0.12
N LEU A 82 6.76 10.72 -0.56
CA LEU A 82 6.64 10.57 -2.01
C LEU A 82 5.47 11.40 -2.53
N GLN A 83 5.45 11.64 -3.84
CA GLN A 83 4.33 12.22 -4.53
C GLN A 83 3.79 11.20 -5.54
N LEU A 84 2.49 10.94 -5.51
CA LEU A 84 1.85 10.07 -6.48
C LEU A 84 1.76 10.80 -7.82
N ASN A 85 2.34 10.17 -8.85
CA ASN A 85 2.38 10.68 -10.21
C ASN A 85 1.77 9.64 -11.16
N LYS A 86 0.91 10.06 -12.10
CA LYS A 86 0.21 9.12 -13.00
C LYS A 86 1.15 8.40 -13.98
N ASP A 87 2.27 9.02 -14.31
CA ASP A 87 3.25 8.50 -15.26
C ASP A 87 4.29 7.60 -14.58
N GLN A 88 4.46 7.73 -13.26
CA GLN A 88 5.54 7.08 -12.50
C GLN A 88 5.07 6.22 -11.33
N SER A 89 3.78 6.26 -10.99
CA SER A 89 3.22 5.52 -9.86
C SER A 89 2.16 4.53 -10.33
N PHE A 90 2.26 3.32 -9.82
CA PHE A 90 1.21 2.32 -9.93
C PHE A 90 0.77 1.88 -8.54
N ILE A 91 -0.54 1.87 -8.28
CA ILE A 91 -1.09 1.61 -6.95
C ILE A 91 -1.79 0.25 -6.93
N TYR A 92 -1.47 -0.58 -5.95
CA TYR A 92 -2.16 -1.85 -5.70
C TYR A 92 -3.03 -1.72 -4.44
N LEU A 93 -4.32 -2.03 -4.58
CA LEU A 93 -5.29 -2.02 -3.48
C LEU A 93 -5.70 -3.45 -3.15
N CYS A 94 -5.59 -3.86 -1.89
CA CYS A 94 -6.10 -5.14 -1.42
C CYS A 94 -6.68 -5.01 -0.01
N GLY A 95 -7.81 -5.65 0.26
CA GLY A 95 -8.37 -5.74 1.61
C GLY A 95 -9.89 -5.67 1.64
N ASN A 96 -10.43 -5.00 2.65
CA ASN A 96 -11.87 -4.85 2.84
C ASN A 96 -12.53 -4.23 1.59
N PRO A 97 -13.59 -4.83 1.02
CA PRO A 97 -14.30 -4.31 -0.16
C PRO A 97 -14.73 -2.85 -0.05
N ASP A 98 -15.14 -2.39 1.14
CA ASP A 98 -15.54 -1.00 1.35
C ASP A 98 -14.33 -0.06 1.32
N MET A 99 -13.19 -0.50 1.86
CA MET A 99 -11.92 0.25 1.75
C MET A 99 -11.46 0.30 0.29
N VAL A 100 -11.51 -0.81 -0.42
CA VAL A 100 -11.11 -0.89 -1.84
C VAL A 100 -11.98 0.02 -2.70
N LYS A 101 -13.30 -0.02 -2.52
CA LYS A 101 -14.25 0.82 -3.26
C LYS A 101 -14.03 2.31 -2.97
N SER A 102 -13.97 2.69 -1.69
CA SER A 102 -13.78 4.10 -1.29
C SER A 102 -12.45 4.64 -1.78
N THR A 103 -11.36 3.88 -1.62
CA THR A 103 -10.02 4.26 -2.10
C THR A 103 -10.00 4.39 -3.63
N SER A 104 -10.63 3.46 -4.35
CA SER A 104 -10.74 3.54 -5.81
C SER A 104 -11.48 4.81 -6.26
N THR A 105 -12.57 5.18 -5.56
CA THR A 105 -13.29 6.44 -5.84
C THR A 105 -12.41 7.66 -5.60
N THR A 106 -11.69 7.71 -4.47
CA THR A 106 -10.75 8.80 -4.18
C THR A 106 -9.66 8.90 -5.25
N LEU A 107 -9.06 7.78 -5.66
CA LEU A 107 -8.06 7.77 -6.73
C LEU A 107 -8.63 8.29 -8.05
N ASN A 108 -9.86 7.90 -8.42
CA ASN A 108 -10.52 8.43 -9.61
C ASN A 108 -10.77 9.95 -9.52
N GLN A 109 -11.16 10.46 -8.34
CA GLN A 109 -11.32 11.91 -8.10
C GLN A 109 -9.99 12.67 -8.21
N LEU A 110 -8.89 12.05 -7.80
CA LEU A 110 -7.52 12.55 -8.02
C LEU A 110 -7.04 12.37 -9.48
N GLY A 111 -7.91 11.82 -10.35
CA GLY A 111 -7.70 11.64 -11.77
C GLY A 111 -6.82 10.43 -12.13
N PHE A 112 -6.59 9.50 -11.20
CA PHE A 112 -6.04 8.18 -11.52
C PHE A 112 -7.12 7.34 -12.22
N GLN A 113 -6.71 6.31 -12.97
CA GLN A 113 -7.63 5.48 -13.74
C GLN A 113 -7.39 4.03 -13.35
N LYS A 114 -8.46 3.27 -13.14
CA LYS A 114 -8.35 1.84 -12.86
C LYS A 114 -7.78 1.13 -14.09
N HIS A 115 -6.73 0.34 -13.88
CA HIS A 115 -6.18 -0.52 -14.90
C HIS A 115 -7.18 -1.62 -15.27
N ARG A 116 -7.36 -1.85 -16.58
CA ARG A 116 -8.18 -2.92 -17.14
C ARG A 116 -7.40 -3.60 -18.26
N ARG A 117 -7.72 -4.86 -18.56
CA ARG A 117 -7.09 -5.59 -19.68
C ARG A 117 -7.19 -4.84 -21.02
N SER A 118 -8.28 -4.11 -21.24
CA SER A 118 -8.49 -3.33 -22.47
C SER A 118 -7.90 -1.92 -22.43
N LYS A 119 -7.51 -1.40 -21.26
CA LYS A 119 -6.99 -0.04 -21.12
C LYS A 119 -6.04 0.06 -19.93
N THR A 120 -4.79 0.40 -20.22
CA THR A 120 -3.80 0.71 -19.19
C THR A 120 -4.29 1.87 -18.32
N GLY A 121 -4.23 1.64 -17.01
CA GLY A 121 -4.47 2.66 -15.99
C GLY A 121 -3.35 2.65 -14.97
N HIS A 122 -3.58 3.30 -13.83
CA HIS A 122 -2.59 3.61 -12.80
C HIS A 122 -2.78 2.80 -11.51
N PHE A 123 -3.87 2.04 -11.37
CA PHE A 123 -4.07 1.21 -10.18
C PHE A 123 -4.84 -0.09 -10.45
N SER A 124 -4.56 -1.12 -9.66
CA SER A 124 -5.30 -2.38 -9.63
C SER A 124 -5.89 -2.62 -8.24
N SER A 125 -6.91 -3.47 -8.16
CA SER A 125 -7.63 -3.71 -6.92
C SER A 125 -8.08 -5.16 -6.79
N GLU A 126 -7.93 -5.73 -5.60
CA GLU A 126 -8.45 -7.03 -5.21
C GLU A 126 -9.25 -6.89 -3.90
N ASN A 127 -10.39 -7.58 -3.81
CA ASN A 127 -11.16 -7.64 -2.58
C ASN A 127 -10.79 -8.90 -1.81
N TYR A 128 -10.64 -8.77 -0.49
CA TYR A 128 -10.36 -9.94 0.35
C TYR A 128 -11.56 -10.88 0.49
N TRP A 129 -12.79 -10.38 0.33
CA TRP A 129 -14.02 -11.17 0.26
C TRP A 129 -15.04 -10.55 -0.69
N GLU A 130 -16.07 -11.31 -1.08
CA GLU A 130 -17.15 -10.77 -1.89
C GLU A 130 -18.09 -9.88 -1.06
N ARG A 131 -18.46 -8.72 -1.61
CA ARG A 131 -19.47 -7.88 -0.97
C ARG A 131 -20.82 -8.56 -1.10
N LYS A 132 -21.46 -8.91 0.02
CA LYS A 132 -22.87 -9.31 -0.01
C LYS A 132 -23.70 -8.13 -0.51
N ALA A 133 -24.63 -8.42 -1.43
CA ALA A 133 -25.47 -7.44 -2.11
C ALA A 133 -26.33 -6.66 -1.09
#